data_AF-A0A1H5YVD8-F1
#
_entry.id   AF-A0A1H5YVD8-F1
#
_cell.length_a   1.000
_cell.length_b   1.000
_cell.length_c   1.000
_cell.angle_alpha   90.00
_cell.angle_beta   90.00
_cell.angle_gamma   90.00
#
_symmetry.space_group_name_H-M   'P 1'
#
loop_
_entity.id
_entity.type
_entity.pdbx_description
1 polymer ?
#
loop_
_entity_poly.entity_id
_entity_poly.type
_entity_poly.pdbx_seq_one_letter_code
_entity_poly.pdbx_strand_id
1 'polypeptide(L)'
;MHPSNQREPRLYSANQRQAANWSRDPRVEITSRTLRYPANWGESWCQERPREKGVDVLVALDVVDLAQQGTYDVVILASHDTDMEPAIERALYRGRSKVETGGWRGARRLKPGRRNVWRATLGGADFVRVRDRRDYW
;
A
#
# COMPACT_ATOMS: atom_id res chain seq x y z
N MET A 1 6.17 4.75 1.27
CA MET A 1 6.94 5.98 1.60
C MET A 1 8.47 5.78 1.49
N HIS A 2 9.20 6.77 0.92
CA HIS A 2 10.67 6.79 0.82
C HIS A 2 11.22 8.12 1.42
N PRO A 3 11.82 8.11 2.62
CA PRO A 3 12.37 9.31 3.26
C PRO A 3 13.57 9.89 2.49
N SER A 4 13.94 11.13 2.78
CA SER A 4 15.15 11.75 2.19
C SER A 4 16.37 11.48 3.08
N ASN A 5 17.46 10.97 2.50
CA ASN A 5 18.73 10.78 3.22
C ASN A 5 19.28 12.09 3.81
N GLN A 6 19.07 13.23 3.12
CA GLN A 6 19.56 14.53 3.59
C GLN A 6 18.75 15.07 4.78
N ARG A 7 17.44 14.78 4.81
CA ARG A 7 16.52 15.36 5.81
C ARG A 7 16.26 14.42 6.98
N GLU A 8 16.19 13.13 6.73
CA GLU A 8 15.89 12.09 7.71
C GLU A 8 16.76 10.83 7.49
N PRO A 9 18.09 10.93 7.69
CA PRO A 9 19.04 9.86 7.35
C PRO A 9 18.77 8.53 8.08
N ARG A 10 18.31 8.59 9.34
CA ARG A 10 17.98 7.38 10.11
C ARG A 10 16.77 6.64 9.52
N LEU A 11 15.69 7.36 9.24
CA LEU A 11 14.48 6.79 8.61
C LEU A 11 14.78 6.30 7.19
N TYR A 12 15.58 7.05 6.44
CA TYR A 12 16.06 6.62 5.13
C TYR A 12 16.81 5.29 5.22
N SER A 13 17.79 5.17 6.11
CA SER A 13 18.56 3.94 6.31
C SER A 13 17.67 2.76 6.70
N ALA A 14 16.74 2.95 7.64
CA ALA A 14 15.79 1.91 8.04
C ALA A 14 14.89 1.46 6.88
N ASN A 15 14.35 2.40 6.11
CA ASN A 15 13.52 2.12 4.94
C ASN A 15 14.30 1.34 3.86
N GLN A 16 15.54 1.75 3.57
CA GLN A 16 16.41 1.05 2.63
C GLN A 16 16.75 -0.36 3.10
N ARG A 17 17.03 -0.56 4.40
CA ARG A 17 17.28 -1.89 4.99
C ARG A 17 16.06 -2.79 4.88
N GLN A 18 14.87 -2.26 5.14
CA GLN A 18 13.61 -3.00 5.00
C GLN A 18 13.33 -3.37 3.55
N ALA A 19 13.40 -2.40 2.63
CA ALA A 19 13.19 -2.62 1.21
C ALA A 19 14.17 -3.67 0.65
N ALA A 20 15.45 -3.57 0.99
CA ALA A 20 16.49 -4.52 0.59
C ALA A 20 16.33 -5.91 1.23
N ASN A 21 15.62 -6.03 2.35
CA ASN A 21 15.31 -7.34 2.94
C ASN A 21 14.12 -7.99 2.23
N TRP A 22 13.06 -7.22 1.97
CA TRP A 22 11.83 -7.71 1.33
C TRP A 22 12.05 -8.04 -0.15
N SER A 23 12.85 -7.26 -0.87
CA SER A 23 13.14 -7.48 -2.29
C SER A 23 14.04 -8.70 -2.57
N ARG A 24 14.50 -9.40 -1.51
CA ARG A 24 15.20 -10.69 -1.65
C ARG A 24 14.27 -11.80 -2.11
N ASP A 25 12.97 -11.67 -1.82
CA ASP A 25 11.96 -12.58 -2.34
C ASP A 25 11.58 -12.14 -3.75
N PRO A 26 11.83 -12.95 -4.80
CA PRO A 26 11.57 -12.57 -6.18
C PRO A 26 10.07 -12.38 -6.48
N ARG A 27 9.19 -12.77 -5.57
CA ARG A 27 7.73 -12.56 -5.67
C ARG A 27 7.30 -11.18 -5.19
N VAL A 28 8.22 -10.42 -4.57
CA VAL A 28 7.92 -9.14 -3.95
C VAL A 28 8.52 -8.02 -4.79
N GLU A 29 7.65 -7.21 -5.37
CA GLU A 29 8.00 -5.94 -5.98
C GLU A 29 7.70 -4.80 -5.00
N ILE A 30 8.65 -3.87 -4.83
CA ILE A 30 8.52 -2.76 -3.90
C ILE A 30 8.49 -1.45 -4.69
N THR A 31 7.33 -0.82 -4.71
CA THR A 31 7.15 0.53 -5.25
C THR A 31 7.15 1.52 -4.09
N SER A 32 8.01 2.55 -4.18
CA SER A 32 8.05 3.62 -3.17
C SER A 32 8.16 4.99 -3.83
N ARG A 33 7.67 6.02 -3.13
CA ARG A 33 7.69 7.42 -3.59
C ARG A 33 8.32 8.28 -2.52
N THR A 34 9.15 9.22 -2.95
CA THR A 34 9.83 10.16 -2.07
C THR A 34 8.84 11.02 -1.31
N LEU A 35 9.08 11.17 -0.01
CA LEU A 35 8.32 12.08 0.83
C LEU A 35 8.42 13.52 0.31
N ARG A 36 7.28 14.22 0.30
CA ARG A 36 7.27 15.67 0.11
C ARG A 36 7.40 16.33 1.46
N TYR A 37 8.54 16.95 1.69
CA TYR A 37 8.82 17.70 2.90
C TYR A 37 8.35 19.16 2.79
N PRO A 38 7.93 19.78 3.91
CA PRO A 38 7.72 21.22 4.00
C PRO A 38 8.98 22.00 3.62
N ALA A 39 8.80 23.23 3.16
CA ALA A 39 9.92 24.11 2.80
C ALA A 39 10.80 24.43 4.02
N ASN A 40 10.18 24.70 5.16
CA ASN A 40 10.80 24.96 6.45
C ASN A 40 11.08 23.70 7.28
N TRP A 41 11.17 22.52 6.64
CA TRP A 41 11.43 21.27 7.37
C TRP A 41 12.77 21.32 8.12
N GLY A 42 12.74 20.98 9.42
CA GLY A 42 13.91 21.04 10.31
C GLY A 42 14.00 22.31 11.15
N GLU A 43 13.22 23.35 10.80
CA GLU A 43 13.10 24.56 11.63
C GLU A 43 12.26 24.29 12.88
N SER A 44 12.59 24.96 13.99
CA SER A 44 11.91 24.78 15.28
C SER A 44 10.43 25.15 15.25
N TRP A 45 10.03 26.04 14.33
CA TRP A 45 8.64 26.45 14.12
C TRP A 45 7.94 25.68 12.98
N CYS A 46 8.56 24.63 12.43
CA CYS A 46 7.90 23.78 11.43
C CYS A 46 6.79 22.94 12.08
N GLN A 47 5.54 23.29 11.82
CA GLN A 47 4.38 22.55 12.32
C GLN A 47 3.88 21.48 11.34
N GLU A 48 4.29 21.56 10.07
CA GLU A 48 3.87 20.60 9.04
C GLU A 48 4.71 19.32 9.06
N ARG A 49 4.06 18.19 8.77
CA ARG A 49 4.72 16.89 8.62
C ARG A 49 5.04 16.58 7.16
N PRO A 50 6.06 15.75 6.87
CA PRO A 50 6.30 15.24 5.53
C PRO A 50 5.07 14.47 5.06
N ARG A 51 4.68 14.64 3.80
CA ARG A 51 3.49 14.01 3.23
C ARG A 51 3.89 12.94 2.21
N GLU A 52 3.27 11.78 2.33
CA GLU A 52 3.23 10.82 1.24
C GLU A 52 2.42 11.41 0.09
N LYS A 53 2.91 11.26 -1.15
CA LYS A 53 2.20 11.77 -2.32
C LYS A 53 2.16 10.74 -3.44
N GLY A 54 0.94 10.30 -3.74
CA GLY A 54 0.63 9.55 -4.94
C GLY A 54 0.93 8.05 -4.90
N VAL A 55 1.25 7.47 -3.74
CA VAL A 55 1.32 6.00 -3.62
C VAL A 55 -0.09 5.40 -3.75
N ASP A 56 -1.09 6.00 -3.11
CA ASP A 56 -2.47 5.51 -3.21
C ASP A 56 -2.98 5.55 -4.66
N VAL A 57 -2.62 6.60 -5.40
CA VAL A 57 -2.96 6.73 -6.83
C VAL A 57 -2.27 5.64 -7.67
N LEU A 58 -1.00 5.33 -7.40
CA LEU A 58 -0.30 4.26 -8.10
C LEU A 58 -0.96 2.90 -7.82
N VAL A 59 -1.25 2.60 -6.54
CA VAL A 59 -1.97 1.37 -6.16
C VAL A 59 -3.33 1.27 -6.86
N ALA A 60 -4.08 2.37 -6.94
CA ALA A 60 -5.35 2.41 -7.65
C ALA A 60 -5.22 2.11 -9.15
N LEU A 61 -4.20 2.68 -9.81
CA LEU A 61 -3.91 2.41 -11.23
C LEU A 61 -3.49 0.95 -11.44
N ASP A 62 -2.57 0.44 -10.62
CA ASP A 62 -2.07 -0.94 -10.72
C ASP A 62 -3.21 -1.96 -10.55
N VAL A 63 -4.12 -1.75 -9.59
CA VAL A 63 -5.29 -2.62 -9.42
C VAL A 63 -6.14 -2.70 -10.70
N VAL A 64 -6.36 -1.56 -11.36
CA VAL A 64 -7.16 -1.48 -12.58
C VAL A 64 -6.42 -2.12 -13.76
N ASP A 65 -5.13 -1.83 -13.90
CA ASP A 65 -4.30 -2.31 -15.00
C ASP A 65 -4.11 -3.83 -14.92
N LEU A 66 -3.70 -4.34 -13.76
CA LEU A 66 -3.53 -5.78 -13.53
C LEU A 66 -4.84 -6.54 -13.75
N ALA A 67 -5.97 -5.99 -13.27
CA ALA A 67 -7.27 -6.62 -13.47
C ALA A 67 -7.65 -6.68 -14.96
N GLN A 68 -7.29 -5.66 -15.76
CA GLN A 68 -7.57 -5.60 -17.19
C GLN A 68 -6.64 -6.46 -18.04
N GLN A 69 -5.36 -6.58 -17.68
CA GLN A 69 -4.37 -7.35 -18.44
C GLN A 69 -4.80 -8.80 -18.68
N GLY A 70 -5.48 -9.41 -17.71
CA GLY A 70 -5.94 -10.81 -17.81
C GLY A 70 -4.80 -11.83 -17.71
N THR A 71 -3.62 -11.38 -17.27
CA THR A 71 -2.46 -12.21 -16.94
C THR A 71 -2.61 -12.92 -15.59
N TYR A 72 -3.56 -12.47 -14.76
CA TYR A 72 -3.84 -13.02 -13.44
C TYR A 72 -5.29 -13.48 -13.36
N ASP A 73 -5.55 -14.60 -12.69
CA ASP A 73 -6.93 -15.04 -12.43
C ASP A 73 -7.59 -14.16 -11.35
N VAL A 74 -6.80 -13.72 -10.37
CA VAL A 74 -7.26 -12.95 -9.20
C VAL A 74 -6.30 -11.82 -8.88
N VAL A 75 -6.84 -10.61 -8.70
CA VAL A 75 -6.14 -9.45 -8.14
C VAL A 75 -6.67 -9.19 -6.74
N ILE A 76 -5.78 -9.18 -5.75
CA ILE A 76 -6.14 -8.97 -4.34
C ILE A 76 -5.61 -7.61 -3.87
N LEU A 77 -6.51 -6.74 -3.42
CA LEU A 77 -6.13 -5.48 -2.77
C LEU A 77 -6.23 -5.60 -1.25
N ALA A 78 -5.10 -5.55 -0.56
CA ALA A 78 -5.03 -5.53 0.90
C ALA A 78 -5.05 -4.08 1.43
N SER A 79 -6.25 -3.48 1.53
CA SER A 79 -6.41 -2.11 2.05
C SER A 79 -7.77 -1.93 2.76
N HIS A 80 -7.84 -0.92 3.61
CA HIS A 80 -9.08 -0.40 4.22
C HIS A 80 -9.35 1.06 3.81
N ASP A 81 -8.53 1.60 2.91
CA ASP A 81 -8.65 2.95 2.40
C ASP A 81 -9.81 3.05 1.39
N THR A 82 -10.77 3.90 1.70
CA THR A 82 -11.97 4.11 0.90
C THR A 82 -11.71 4.81 -0.41
N ASP A 83 -10.58 5.52 -0.51
CA ASP A 83 -10.20 6.18 -1.75
C ASP A 83 -9.88 5.18 -2.86
N MET A 84 -9.71 3.89 -2.52
CA MET A 84 -9.54 2.79 -3.46
C MET A 84 -10.86 2.26 -4.06
N GLU A 85 -12.01 2.58 -3.48
CA GLU A 85 -13.31 2.05 -3.93
C GLU A 85 -13.59 2.33 -5.43
N PRO A 86 -13.31 3.52 -5.99
CA PRO A 86 -13.47 3.79 -7.43
C PRO A 86 -12.58 2.90 -8.31
N ALA A 87 -11.35 2.59 -7.87
CA ALA A 87 -10.44 1.72 -8.61
C ALA A 87 -10.95 0.28 -8.64
N ILE A 88 -11.44 -0.22 -7.51
CA ILE A 88 -12.05 -1.55 -7.42
C ILE A 88 -13.31 -1.61 -8.29
N GLU A 89 -14.17 -0.58 -8.25
CA GLU A 89 -15.36 -0.50 -9.10
C GLU A 89 -14.99 -0.57 -10.59
N ARG A 90 -13.96 0.19 -10.99
CA ARG A 90 -13.46 0.18 -12.37
C ARG A 90 -12.90 -1.20 -12.76
N ALA A 91 -12.13 -1.83 -11.89
CA ALA A 91 -11.56 -3.15 -12.10
C ALA A 91 -12.65 -4.23 -12.21
N LEU A 92 -13.71 -4.18 -11.40
CA LEU A 92 -14.86 -5.10 -11.50
C LEU A 92 -15.70 -4.89 -12.78
N TYR A 93 -15.68 -3.68 -13.34
CA TYR A 93 -16.47 -3.35 -14.53
C TYR A 93 -15.75 -3.65 -15.84
N ARG A 94 -14.43 -3.43 -15.90
CA ARG A 94 -13.62 -3.60 -17.13
C ARG A 94 -12.59 -4.72 -17.06
N GLY A 95 -12.34 -5.27 -15.88
CA GLY A 95 -11.32 -6.28 -15.66
C GLY A 95 -11.71 -7.63 -16.27
N ARG A 96 -10.66 -8.40 -16.57
CA ARG A 96 -10.73 -9.81 -16.98
C ARG A 96 -10.43 -10.75 -15.81
N SER A 97 -9.89 -10.21 -14.73
CA SER A 97 -9.51 -10.93 -13.50
C SER A 97 -10.59 -10.79 -12.44
N LYS A 98 -10.73 -11.79 -11.56
CA LYS A 98 -11.51 -11.65 -10.33
C LYS A 98 -10.83 -10.61 -9.43
N VAL A 99 -11.59 -9.72 -8.81
CA VAL A 99 -11.05 -8.75 -7.85
C VAL A 99 -11.53 -9.11 -6.45
N GLU A 100 -10.58 -9.15 -5.52
CA GLU A 100 -10.80 -9.50 -4.12
C GLU A 100 -10.15 -8.44 -3.21
N THR A 101 -10.58 -8.41 -1.95
CA THR A 101 -10.00 -7.52 -0.94
C THR A 101 -9.46 -8.31 0.25
N GLY A 102 -8.42 -7.81 0.90
CA GLY A 102 -7.90 -8.33 2.16
C GLY A 102 -7.97 -7.25 3.24
N GLY A 103 -8.39 -7.60 4.44
CA GLY A 103 -8.35 -6.64 5.54
C GLY A 103 -8.61 -7.23 6.91
N TRP A 104 -8.19 -6.49 7.93
CA TRP A 104 -8.31 -6.90 9.33
C TRP A 104 -9.77 -7.01 9.80
N ARG A 105 -10.05 -7.95 10.69
CA ARG A 105 -11.33 -8.06 11.40
C ARG A 105 -11.60 -6.76 12.16
N GLY A 106 -12.81 -6.21 12.03
CA GLY A 106 -13.20 -4.94 12.66
C GLY A 106 -12.75 -3.68 11.90
N ALA A 107 -11.83 -3.79 10.94
CA ALA A 107 -11.50 -2.67 10.06
C ALA A 107 -12.63 -2.41 9.05
N ARG A 108 -12.68 -1.17 8.55
CA ARG A 108 -13.65 -0.77 7.52
C ARG A 108 -13.57 -1.72 6.31
N ARG A 109 -14.74 -2.16 5.84
CA ARG A 109 -14.88 -2.96 4.64
C ARG A 109 -15.10 -2.02 3.45
N LEU A 110 -14.31 -2.20 2.39
CA LEU A 110 -14.48 -1.50 1.12
C LEU A 110 -15.78 -1.97 0.45
N LYS A 111 -16.57 -1.00 -0.02
CA LYS A 111 -17.88 -1.22 -0.65
C LYS A 111 -17.93 -0.46 -1.98
N PRO A 112 -17.25 -0.96 -3.03
CA PRO A 112 -17.22 -0.30 -4.33
C PRO A 112 -18.61 -0.30 -4.98
N GLY A 113 -19.22 0.89 -5.00
CA GLY A 113 -20.58 1.09 -5.48
C GLY A 113 -21.60 0.21 -4.75
N ARG A 114 -22.50 -0.42 -5.51
CA ARG A 114 -23.53 -1.36 -4.99
C ARG A 114 -23.14 -2.84 -5.12
N ARG A 115 -21.88 -3.14 -5.43
CA ARG A 115 -21.42 -4.53 -5.67
C ARG A 115 -20.74 -5.10 -4.44
N ASN A 116 -21.05 -6.36 -4.13
CA ASN A 116 -20.31 -7.10 -3.12
C ASN A 116 -19.00 -7.62 -3.70
N VAL A 117 -17.89 -7.32 -3.03
CA VAL A 117 -16.56 -7.87 -3.34
C VAL A 117 -16.19 -8.87 -2.26
N TRP A 118 -15.66 -10.02 -2.68
CA TRP A 118 -15.19 -11.01 -1.73
C TRP A 118 -14.03 -10.42 -0.90
N ARG A 119 -13.99 -10.77 0.39
CA ARG A 119 -12.99 -10.25 1.33
C ARG A 119 -12.38 -11.35 2.18
N ALA A 120 -11.08 -11.52 2.09
CA ALA A 120 -10.28 -12.22 3.09
C ALA A 120 -10.25 -11.40 4.39
N THR A 121 -10.77 -11.96 5.48
CA THR A 121 -10.78 -11.30 6.79
C THR A 121 -9.66 -11.86 7.65
N LEU A 122 -8.67 -11.02 7.95
CA LEU A 122 -7.47 -11.37 8.71
C LEU A 122 -7.66 -11.06 10.19
N GLY A 123 -7.18 -11.93 11.08
CA GLY A 123 -7.25 -11.78 12.54
C GLY A 123 -5.88 -11.69 13.21
N GLY A 124 -5.89 -11.68 14.55
CA GLY A 124 -4.64 -11.62 15.34
C GLY A 124 -3.71 -12.81 15.11
N ALA A 125 -4.26 -14.01 14.90
CA ALA A 125 -3.45 -15.19 14.56
C ALA A 125 -2.73 -15.02 13.22
N ASP A 126 -3.40 -14.44 12.21
CA ASP A 126 -2.79 -14.16 10.91
C ASP A 126 -1.67 -13.13 11.05
N PHE A 127 -1.90 -12.06 11.82
CA PHE A 127 -0.88 -11.07 12.12
C PHE A 127 0.38 -11.70 12.73
N VAL A 128 0.22 -12.58 13.73
CA VAL A 128 1.37 -13.25 14.38
C VAL A 128 2.16 -14.12 13.39
N ARG A 129 1.49 -14.72 12.39
CA ARG A 129 2.09 -15.55 11.35
C ARG A 129 2.84 -14.75 10.28
N VAL A 130 2.32 -13.57 9.92
CA VAL A 130 2.87 -12.77 8.80
C VAL A 130 3.71 -11.57 9.23
N ARG A 131 3.73 -11.21 10.52
CA ARG A 131 4.51 -10.06 11.00
C ARG A 131 5.99 -10.22 10.68
N ASP A 132 6.58 -9.16 10.13
CA ASP A 132 8.02 -9.03 10.08
C ASP A 132 8.56 -8.82 11.50
N ARG A 133 9.51 -9.65 11.93
CA ARG A 133 10.10 -9.60 13.27
C ARG A 133 11.47 -8.92 13.27
N ARG A 134 11.96 -8.51 12.10
CA ARG A 134 13.28 -7.93 11.96
C ARG A 134 13.26 -6.48 12.42
N ASP A 135 14.25 -6.12 13.22
CA ASP A 135 14.49 -4.72 13.58
C ASP A 135 15.32 -4.05 12.48
N TYR A 136 14.82 -2.91 11.99
CA TYR A 136 15.44 -2.12 10.94
C TYR A 136 15.94 -0.76 11.44
N TRP A 137 15.86 -0.49 12.75
CA TRP A 137 16.34 0.76 13.33
C TRP A 137 17.86 0.80 13.48
#